data_AF-A0A0D0BVA9-F1
#
_entry.id   AF-A0A0D0BVA9-F1
#
_cell.length_a   1.000
_cell.length_b   1.000
_cell.length_c   1.000
_cell.angle_alpha   90.00
_cell.angle_beta   90.00
_cell.angle_gamma   90.00
#
_symmetry.space_group_name_H-M   'P 1'
#
loop_
_entity.id
_entity.type
_entity.pdbx_description
1 polymer ?
#
loop_
_entity_poly.entity_id
_entity_poly.type
_entity_poly.pdbx_seq_one_letter_code
_entity_poly.pdbx_strand_id
1 'polypeptide(L)'
;MPSKNIWRQKRMFGCLVKLHLLYDWSGRSSAKYRPDPFHVRAQILKGFLWTEEFILGQLKQAGSKAVKNTVNLRRSQDTLHDQAVVLQEKLANLTLAKYEVAEDEAELEKSLARKYNALCAKVIEAIQKKQAPQNALAPCPILMKDLFNLNVDNEIWQNGILVQDRCDKELERLRYEQRALRQWMSEEWRVVEYMMGSVAQGPGNKGVHFQLEEHQWELTCLCVMWDQALAVLPPDPSLAPWGPSEEALLKQKAELYSENLGDLADKETMDEEEEVNEVDAGILKCLDALQIDTVDEIDMDM
;
A
#
# COMPACT_ATOMS: atom_id res chain seq x y z
N MET A 1 46.05 2.73 14.44
CA MET A 1 47.08 3.76 14.16
C MET A 1 48.21 3.72 15.20
N PRO A 2 49.37 3.11 14.90
CA PRO A 2 50.52 2.99 15.82
C PRO A 2 51.63 4.04 15.60
N SER A 3 51.43 5.01 14.71
CA SER A 3 52.50 5.87 14.18
C SER A 3 53.15 6.80 15.23
N LYS A 4 52.40 7.35 16.19
CA LYS A 4 52.91 8.40 17.10
C LYS A 4 53.95 7.92 18.13
N ASN A 5 53.93 6.65 18.52
CA ASN A 5 54.85 6.11 19.54
C ASN A 5 56.20 5.67 18.96
N ILE A 6 56.22 5.21 17.70
CA ILE A 6 57.44 4.82 16.98
C ILE A 6 58.37 6.03 16.80
N TRP A 7 57.79 7.23 16.59
CA TRP A 7 58.56 8.48 16.50
C TRP A 7 59.27 8.85 17.80
N ARG A 8 58.69 8.57 18.98
CA ARG A 8 59.34 8.83 20.27
C ARG A 8 60.47 7.83 20.57
N GLN A 9 60.28 6.56 20.23
CA GLN A 9 61.33 5.53 20.37
C GLN A 9 62.54 5.81 19.46
N LYS A 10 62.31 6.15 18.18
CA LYS A 10 63.40 6.52 17.26
C LYS A 10 64.17 7.76 17.73
N ARG A 11 63.48 8.72 18.36
CA ARG A 11 64.11 9.93 18.90
C ARG A 11 64.97 9.64 20.14
N MET A 12 64.54 8.76 21.05
CA MET A 12 65.35 8.36 22.20
C MET A 12 66.56 7.49 21.82
N PHE A 13 66.39 6.50 20.94
CA PHE A 13 67.52 5.72 20.43
C PHE A 13 68.52 6.60 19.66
N GLY A 14 68.02 7.56 18.85
CA GLY A 14 68.87 8.54 18.17
C GLY A 14 69.66 9.43 19.13
N CYS A 15 69.09 9.81 20.28
CA CYS A 15 69.79 10.58 21.31
C CYS A 15 70.85 9.75 22.05
N LEU A 16 70.58 8.48 22.37
CA LEU A 16 71.53 7.59 23.05
C LEU A 16 72.71 7.21 22.15
N VAL A 17 72.46 6.94 20.86
CA VAL A 17 73.53 6.69 19.88
C VAL A 17 74.38 7.96 19.63
N LYS A 18 73.75 9.14 19.59
CA LYS A 18 74.49 10.42 19.53
C LYS A 18 75.36 10.66 20.76
N LEU A 19 74.88 10.32 21.96
CA LEU A 19 75.66 10.41 23.20
C LEU A 19 76.85 9.45 23.21
N HIS A 20 76.70 8.24 22.64
CA HIS A 20 77.80 7.28 22.53
C HIS A 20 78.84 7.69 21.48
N LEU A 21 78.41 8.25 20.34
CA LEU A 21 79.30 8.76 19.29
C LEU A 21 80.04 10.04 19.70
N LEU A 22 79.42 10.90 20.54
CA LEU A 22 80.08 12.07 21.12
C LEU A 22 81.17 11.69 22.13
N TYR A 23 81.06 10.52 22.78
CA TYR A 23 82.05 10.03 23.74
C TYR A 23 83.31 9.48 23.03
N ASP A 24 83.16 8.87 21.85
CA ASP A 24 84.29 8.40 21.02
C ASP A 24 85.01 9.54 20.28
N TRP A 25 84.33 10.67 20.01
CA TRP A 25 84.91 11.78 19.25
C TRP A 25 85.66 12.83 20.10
N SER A 26 85.57 12.80 21.44
CA SER A 26 86.24 13.79 22.32
C SER A 26 87.63 13.38 22.80
N GLY A 27 88.44 12.79 21.91
CA GLY A 27 89.85 12.49 22.16
C GLY A 27 90.78 13.71 22.19
N ARG A 28 90.30 14.94 21.95
CA ARG A 28 91.11 16.16 22.04
C ARG A 28 90.32 17.35 22.61
N SER A 29 90.92 17.96 23.63
CA SER A 29 90.67 19.29 24.22
C SER A 29 89.59 19.46 25.31
N SER A 30 90.09 19.97 26.45
CA SER A 30 89.41 20.53 27.64
C SER A 30 88.99 19.56 28.75
N ALA A 31 89.86 19.44 29.76
CA ALA A 31 89.74 18.59 30.94
C ALA A 31 88.86 19.20 32.06
N LYS A 32 87.64 19.64 31.74
CA LYS A 32 86.67 20.03 32.77
C LYS A 32 85.37 19.27 32.54
N TYR A 33 85.11 18.32 33.44
CA TYR A 33 83.96 17.41 33.45
C TYR A 33 84.02 16.22 32.48
N ARG A 34 84.79 15.18 32.85
CA ARG A 34 84.51 13.82 32.38
C ARG A 34 83.49 13.19 33.33
N PRO A 35 82.25 12.92 32.91
CA PRO A 35 81.30 12.19 33.74
C PRO A 35 81.86 10.79 34.00
N ASP A 36 81.76 10.35 35.26
CA ASP A 36 82.20 9.04 35.71
C ASP A 36 81.63 7.94 34.77
N PRO A 37 82.49 7.09 34.16
CA PRO A 37 82.05 5.97 33.33
C PRO A 37 81.00 5.08 34.00
N PHE A 38 81.06 4.93 35.32
CA PHE A 38 80.06 4.19 36.09
C PHE A 38 78.71 4.90 36.09
N HIS A 39 78.69 6.23 36.17
CA HIS A 39 77.45 7.02 36.07
C HIS A 39 76.83 6.93 34.68
N VAL A 40 77.63 7.03 33.62
CA VAL A 40 77.14 6.92 32.23
C VAL A 40 76.58 5.51 31.98
N ARG A 41 77.29 4.47 32.41
CA ARG A 41 76.83 3.07 32.29
C ARG A 41 75.56 2.81 33.09
N ALA A 42 75.45 3.38 34.30
CA ALA A 42 74.25 3.28 35.12
C ALA A 42 73.04 3.98 34.46
N GLN A 43 73.23 5.14 33.84
CA GLN A 43 72.14 5.83 33.11
C GLN A 43 71.69 5.04 31.87
N ILE A 44 72.62 4.44 31.14
CA ILE A 44 72.31 3.57 30.00
C ILE A 44 71.50 2.35 30.46
N LEU A 45 71.93 1.66 31.52
CA LEU A 45 71.23 0.50 32.07
C LEU A 45 69.83 0.87 32.59
N LYS A 46 69.67 2.02 33.26
CA LYS A 46 68.35 2.54 33.67
C LYS A 46 67.46 2.83 32.46
N GLY A 47 68.02 3.38 31.39
CA GLY A 47 67.31 3.58 30.13
C GLY A 47 66.80 2.28 29.52
N PHE A 48 67.65 1.24 29.48
CA PHE A 48 67.27 -0.09 28.98
C PHE A 48 66.16 -0.73 29.81
N LEU A 49 66.30 -0.76 31.15
CA LEU A 49 65.29 -1.32 32.04
C LEU A 49 63.93 -0.62 31.89
N TRP A 50 63.93 0.72 31.81
CA TRP A 50 62.70 1.48 31.59
C TRP A 50 62.04 1.16 30.23
N THR A 51 62.83 0.99 29.17
CA THR A 51 62.29 0.60 27.87
C THR A 51 61.70 -0.81 27.88
N GLU A 52 62.32 -1.74 28.60
CA GLU A 52 61.86 -3.11 28.72
C GLU A 52 60.53 -3.19 29.50
N GLU A 53 60.44 -2.50 30.64
CA GLU A 53 59.20 -2.39 31.40
C GLU A 53 58.07 -1.72 30.59
N PHE A 54 58.39 -0.67 29.83
CA PHE A 54 57.42 0.01 28.96
C PHE A 54 56.90 -0.91 27.83
N ILE A 55 57.79 -1.65 27.16
CA ILE A 55 57.43 -2.61 26.11
C ILE A 55 56.57 -3.75 26.69
N LEU A 56 56.95 -4.29 27.85
CA LEU A 56 56.18 -5.31 28.55
C LEU A 56 54.78 -4.80 28.95
N GLY A 57 54.68 -3.54 29.39
CA GLY A 57 53.39 -2.89 29.66
C GLY A 57 52.50 -2.78 28.42
N GLN A 58 53.05 -2.38 27.28
CA GLN A 58 52.31 -2.29 26.01
C GLN A 58 51.85 -3.67 25.51
N LEU A 59 52.69 -4.70 25.62
CA LEU A 59 52.34 -6.07 25.23
C LEU A 59 51.22 -6.64 26.11
N LYS A 60 51.26 -6.41 27.43
CA LYS A 60 50.18 -6.81 28.35
C LYS A 60 48.85 -6.12 28.01
N GLN A 61 48.89 -4.81 27.73
CA GLN A 61 47.69 -4.06 27.32
C GLN A 61 47.13 -4.54 25.97
N ALA A 62 48.00 -4.81 24.99
CA ALA A 62 47.61 -5.35 23.70
C ALA A 62 46.98 -6.76 23.83
N GLY A 63 47.58 -7.63 24.66
CA GLY A 63 47.04 -8.96 24.97
C GLY A 63 45.67 -8.89 25.64
N SER A 64 45.52 -8.03 26.66
CA SER A 64 44.23 -7.82 27.33
C SER A 64 43.15 -7.31 26.36
N LYS A 65 43.50 -6.38 25.46
CA LYS A 65 42.59 -5.90 24.42
C LYS A 65 42.19 -7.00 23.43
N ALA A 66 43.14 -7.85 23.03
CA ALA A 66 42.87 -8.97 22.14
C ALA A 66 41.92 -10.01 22.79
N VAL A 67 42.13 -10.33 24.08
CA VAL A 67 41.24 -11.22 24.83
C VAL A 67 39.84 -10.62 24.95
N LYS A 68 39.72 -9.33 25.27
CA LYS A 68 38.40 -8.67 25.34
C LYS A 68 37.67 -8.69 23.99
N ASN A 69 38.39 -8.44 22.90
CA ASN A 69 37.82 -8.49 21.56
C ASN A 69 37.35 -9.89 21.17
N THR A 70 38.13 -10.93 21.48
CA THR A 70 37.75 -12.33 21.19
C THR A 70 36.55 -12.79 22.00
N VAL A 71 36.45 -12.39 23.27
CA VAL A 71 35.25 -12.65 24.10
C VAL A 71 34.02 -11.93 23.53
N ASN A 72 34.15 -10.66 23.12
CA ASN A 72 33.05 -9.93 22.51
C ASN A 72 32.61 -10.57 21.18
N LEU A 73 33.57 -11.01 20.36
CA LEU A 73 33.28 -11.69 19.10
C LEU A 73 32.52 -13.00 19.33
N ARG A 74 32.92 -13.78 20.35
CA ARG A 74 32.21 -14.99 20.72
C ARG A 74 30.77 -14.70 21.17
N ARG A 75 30.57 -13.71 22.03
CA ARG A 75 29.22 -13.29 22.44
C ARG A 75 28.35 -12.88 21.25
N SER A 76 28.90 -12.12 20.30
CA SER A 76 28.15 -11.76 19.09
C SER A 76 27.83 -12.96 18.22
N GLN A 77 28.74 -13.93 18.14
CA GLN A 77 28.51 -15.19 17.41
C GLN A 77 27.39 -16.00 18.06
N ASP A 78 27.39 -16.12 19.39
CA ASP A 78 26.35 -16.81 20.15
C ASP A 78 24.98 -16.15 19.92
N THR A 79 24.91 -14.81 20.01
CA THR A 79 23.66 -14.08 19.72
C THR A 79 23.15 -14.28 18.29
N LEU A 80 24.05 -14.27 17.29
CA LEU A 80 23.66 -14.54 15.91
C LEU A 80 23.19 -15.99 15.72
N HIS A 81 23.79 -16.93 16.43
CA HIS A 81 23.35 -18.32 16.41
C HIS A 81 21.94 -18.47 16.99
N ASP A 82 21.68 -17.87 18.16
CA ASP A 82 20.36 -17.88 18.80
C ASP A 82 19.30 -17.25 17.88
N GLN A 83 19.62 -16.13 17.24
CA GLN A 83 18.73 -15.49 16.26
C GLN A 83 18.46 -16.38 15.04
N ALA A 84 19.48 -17.08 14.53
CA ALA A 84 19.32 -17.99 13.41
C ALA A 84 18.39 -19.17 13.75
N VAL A 85 18.49 -19.72 14.95
CA VAL A 85 17.60 -20.79 15.43
C VAL A 85 16.15 -20.31 15.50
N VAL A 86 15.90 -19.13 16.09
CA VAL A 86 14.55 -18.54 16.16
C VAL A 86 13.96 -18.29 14.76
N LEU A 87 14.77 -17.82 13.81
CA LEU A 87 14.31 -17.61 12.44
C LEU A 87 14.01 -18.93 11.72
N GLN A 88 14.79 -19.98 11.96
CA GLN A 88 14.52 -21.31 11.40
C GLN A 88 13.19 -21.87 11.91
N GLU A 89 12.90 -21.72 13.21
CA GLU A 89 11.63 -22.14 13.80
C GLU A 89 10.44 -21.39 13.19
N LYS A 90 10.55 -20.06 13.03
CA LYS A 90 9.52 -19.25 12.36
C LYS A 90 9.30 -19.68 10.91
N LEU A 91 10.37 -19.95 10.16
CA LEU A 91 10.26 -20.44 8.79
C LEU A 91 9.57 -21.80 8.73
N ALA A 92 9.90 -22.73 9.64
CA ALA A 92 9.23 -24.04 9.71
C ALA A 92 7.72 -23.89 9.96
N ASN A 93 7.32 -23.05 10.91
CA ASN A 93 5.91 -22.77 11.22
C ASN A 93 5.17 -22.13 10.04
N LEU A 94 5.79 -21.16 9.34
CA LEU A 94 5.20 -20.57 8.13
C LEU A 94 5.05 -21.58 6.99
N THR A 95 5.96 -22.55 6.90
CA THR A 95 5.87 -23.59 5.89
C THR A 95 4.73 -24.55 6.22
N LEU A 96 4.57 -24.93 7.50
CA LEU A 96 3.46 -25.78 7.96
C LEU A 96 2.11 -25.11 7.74
N ALA A 97 1.96 -23.84 8.14
CA ALA A 97 0.73 -23.07 7.96
C ALA A 97 0.31 -22.96 6.48
N LYS A 98 1.26 -22.87 5.54
CA LYS A 98 0.94 -22.89 4.11
C LYS A 98 0.35 -24.21 3.64
N TYR A 99 0.80 -25.34 4.19
CA TYR A 99 0.25 -26.64 3.84
C TYR A 99 -1.13 -26.87 4.45
N GLU A 100 -1.34 -26.42 5.70
CA GLU A 100 -2.65 -26.48 6.36
C GLU A 100 -3.69 -25.66 5.58
N VAL A 101 -3.36 -24.42 5.20
CA VAL A 101 -4.25 -23.58 4.38
C VAL A 101 -4.56 -24.23 3.02
N ALA A 102 -3.57 -24.85 2.36
CA ALA A 102 -3.79 -25.52 1.08
C ALA A 102 -4.70 -26.76 1.20
N GLU A 103 -4.64 -27.47 2.32
CA GLU A 103 -5.52 -28.62 2.60
C GLU A 103 -6.96 -28.16 2.85
N ASP A 104 -7.14 -27.11 3.66
CA ASP A 104 -8.44 -26.52 3.94
C ASP A 104 -9.09 -25.92 2.68
N GLU A 105 -8.31 -25.23 1.84
CA GLU A 105 -8.77 -24.71 0.53
C GLU A 105 -9.25 -25.84 -0.39
N ALA A 106 -8.49 -26.94 -0.49
CA ALA A 106 -8.88 -28.09 -1.30
C ALA A 106 -10.12 -28.81 -0.75
N GLU A 107 -10.34 -28.81 0.56
CA GLU A 107 -11.56 -29.34 1.16
C GLU A 107 -12.77 -28.44 0.88
N LEU A 108 -12.59 -27.11 0.98
CA LEU A 108 -13.61 -26.13 0.66
C LEU A 108 -14.08 -26.28 -0.79
N GLU A 109 -13.16 -26.38 -1.76
CA GLU A 109 -13.47 -26.59 -3.17
C GLU A 109 -14.29 -27.87 -3.42
N LYS A 110 -13.89 -28.99 -2.79
CA LYS A 110 -14.67 -30.25 -2.85
C LYS A 110 -16.07 -30.05 -2.30
N SER A 111 -16.20 -29.33 -1.19
CA SER A 111 -17.51 -29.08 -0.55
C SER A 111 -18.41 -28.25 -1.46
N LEU A 112 -17.86 -27.24 -2.15
CA LEU A 112 -18.59 -26.37 -3.07
C LEU A 112 -19.03 -27.13 -4.32
N ALA A 113 -18.14 -27.93 -4.93
CA ALA A 113 -18.49 -28.75 -6.07
C ALA A 113 -19.63 -29.75 -5.77
N ARG A 114 -19.62 -30.35 -4.56
CA ARG A 114 -20.73 -31.21 -4.10
C ARG A 114 -22.04 -30.44 -3.96
N LYS A 115 -22.01 -29.24 -3.36
CA LYS A 115 -23.20 -28.37 -3.23
C LYS A 115 -23.75 -27.98 -4.60
N TYR A 116 -22.88 -27.57 -5.52
CA TYR A 116 -23.26 -27.26 -6.90
C TYR A 116 -23.93 -28.45 -7.59
N ASN A 117 -23.32 -29.63 -7.54
CA ASN A 117 -23.88 -30.84 -8.13
C ASN A 117 -25.24 -31.22 -7.53
N ALA A 118 -25.43 -31.00 -6.23
CA ALA A 118 -26.73 -31.20 -5.58
C ALA A 118 -27.79 -30.19 -6.08
N LEU A 119 -27.40 -28.95 -6.37
CA LEU A 119 -28.30 -27.96 -6.99
C LEU A 119 -28.62 -28.33 -8.45
N CYS A 120 -27.64 -28.80 -9.24
CA CYS A 120 -27.88 -29.29 -10.59
C CYS A 120 -28.92 -30.42 -10.59
N ALA A 121 -28.82 -31.37 -9.65
CA ALA A 121 -29.79 -32.44 -9.51
C ALA A 121 -31.20 -31.92 -9.24
N LYS A 122 -31.35 -30.91 -8.36
CA LYS A 122 -32.65 -30.26 -8.08
C LYS A 122 -33.21 -29.54 -9.32
N VAL A 123 -32.37 -28.87 -10.10
CA VAL A 123 -32.80 -28.19 -11.34
C VAL A 123 -33.25 -29.22 -12.38
N ILE A 124 -32.51 -30.32 -12.54
CA ILE A 124 -32.90 -31.43 -13.43
C ILE A 124 -34.25 -32.00 -12.99
N GLU A 125 -34.45 -32.22 -11.69
CA GLU A 125 -35.72 -32.72 -11.15
C GLU A 125 -36.88 -31.73 -11.43
N ALA A 126 -36.66 -30.43 -11.25
CA ALA A 126 -37.67 -29.40 -11.53
C ALA A 126 -38.05 -29.34 -13.03
N ILE A 127 -37.06 -29.49 -13.92
CA ILE A 127 -37.28 -29.58 -15.37
C ILE A 127 -38.10 -30.83 -15.71
N GLN A 128 -37.75 -31.99 -15.14
CA GLN A 128 -38.47 -33.25 -15.36
C GLN A 128 -39.93 -33.16 -14.88
N LYS A 129 -40.17 -32.48 -13.76
CA LYS A 129 -41.51 -32.22 -13.21
C LYS A 129 -42.30 -31.14 -13.99
N LYS A 130 -41.72 -30.55 -15.04
CA LYS A 130 -42.29 -29.43 -15.82
C LYS A 130 -42.63 -28.20 -14.96
N GLN A 131 -41.93 -28.03 -13.85
CA GLN A 131 -42.06 -26.85 -12.97
C GLN A 131 -41.11 -25.72 -13.41
N ALA A 132 -40.16 -26.02 -14.31
CA ALA A 132 -39.26 -25.03 -14.89
C ALA A 132 -39.88 -24.35 -16.13
N PRO A 133 -39.44 -23.13 -16.49
CA PRO A 133 -39.86 -22.45 -17.71
C PRO A 133 -39.68 -23.30 -18.97
N GLN A 134 -40.53 -23.06 -19.98
CA GLN A 134 -40.46 -23.77 -21.25
C GLN A 134 -39.08 -23.55 -21.89
N ASN A 135 -38.39 -24.64 -22.28
CA ASN A 135 -37.02 -24.67 -22.80
C ASN A 135 -35.89 -24.42 -21.79
N ALA A 136 -36.13 -24.53 -20.48
CA ALA A 136 -35.06 -24.49 -19.49
C ALA A 136 -34.03 -25.63 -19.74
N LEU A 137 -32.74 -25.28 -19.81
CA LEU A 137 -31.63 -26.22 -19.93
C LEU A 137 -30.99 -26.44 -18.55
N ALA A 138 -30.75 -27.70 -18.21
CA ALA A 138 -30.09 -28.04 -16.96
C ALA A 138 -28.59 -27.70 -17.01
N PRO A 139 -28.01 -27.12 -15.94
CA PRO A 139 -26.57 -26.97 -15.82
C PRO A 139 -25.87 -28.34 -15.76
N CYS A 140 -24.67 -28.44 -16.35
CA CYS A 140 -23.88 -29.68 -16.36
C CYS A 140 -23.20 -29.92 -15.00
N PRO A 141 -23.38 -31.09 -14.35
CA PRO A 141 -22.68 -31.40 -13.11
C PRO A 141 -21.16 -31.45 -13.30
N ILE A 142 -20.42 -31.00 -12.29
CA ILE A 142 -18.96 -31.06 -12.26
C ILE A 142 -18.51 -32.49 -11.96
N LEU A 143 -17.64 -33.05 -12.79
CA LEU A 143 -17.05 -34.38 -12.60
C LEU A 143 -16.06 -34.37 -11.42
N MET A 144 -16.47 -34.90 -10.27
CA MET A 144 -15.64 -34.91 -9.05
C MET A 144 -14.29 -35.63 -9.22
N LYS A 145 -14.21 -36.60 -10.13
CA LYS A 145 -12.97 -37.35 -10.40
C LYS A 145 -11.92 -36.51 -11.12
N ASP A 146 -12.35 -35.47 -11.82
CA ASP A 146 -11.50 -34.58 -12.60
C ASP A 146 -11.45 -33.17 -12.01
N LEU A 147 -12.05 -32.93 -10.83
CA LEU A 147 -12.10 -31.62 -10.17
C LEU A 147 -10.71 -30.99 -10.00
N PHE A 148 -9.70 -31.82 -9.72
CA PHE A 148 -8.29 -31.41 -9.57
C PHE A 148 -7.44 -31.68 -10.81
N ASN A 149 -8.03 -32.28 -11.85
CA ASN A 149 -7.43 -32.40 -13.18
C ASN A 149 -7.94 -31.31 -14.13
N LEU A 150 -8.81 -30.42 -13.65
CA LEU A 150 -9.27 -29.24 -14.37
C LEU A 150 -8.09 -28.27 -14.52
N ASN A 151 -7.37 -28.39 -15.63
CA ASN A 151 -6.34 -27.42 -16.01
C ASN A 151 -7.01 -26.08 -16.39
N VAL A 152 -6.22 -25.00 -16.36
CA VAL A 152 -6.61 -23.63 -16.77
C VAL A 152 -7.22 -23.60 -18.18
N ASP A 153 -6.93 -24.61 -19.02
CA ASP A 153 -7.44 -24.75 -20.38
C ASP A 153 -8.91 -25.23 -20.49
N ASN A 154 -9.54 -25.67 -19.39
CA ASN A 154 -10.91 -26.19 -19.45
C ASN A 154 -11.94 -25.09 -19.79
N GLU A 155 -12.96 -25.43 -20.59
CA GLU A 155 -13.99 -24.50 -21.09
C GLU A 155 -14.68 -23.64 -20.01
N ILE A 156 -14.74 -24.14 -18.77
CA ILE A 156 -15.29 -23.41 -17.62
C ILE A 156 -14.48 -22.13 -17.34
N TRP A 157 -13.15 -22.21 -17.42
CA TRP A 157 -12.24 -21.08 -17.18
C TRP A 157 -12.19 -20.13 -18.37
N GLN A 158 -12.31 -20.64 -19.60
CA GLN A 158 -12.36 -19.82 -20.81
C GLN A 158 -13.56 -18.86 -20.79
N ASN A 159 -14.73 -19.32 -20.35
CA ASN A 159 -15.91 -18.47 -20.27
C ASN A 159 -15.78 -17.36 -19.21
N GLY A 160 -15.12 -17.63 -18.09
CA GLY A 160 -14.86 -16.61 -17.06
C GLY A 160 -13.91 -15.52 -17.53
N ILE A 161 -12.79 -15.91 -18.16
CA ILE A 161 -11.78 -14.97 -18.70
C ILE A 161 -12.38 -14.12 -19.82
N LEU A 162 -13.17 -14.72 -20.72
CA LEU A 162 -13.80 -13.99 -21.82
C LEU A 162 -14.87 -12.99 -21.34
N VAL A 163 -15.59 -13.30 -20.26
CA VAL A 163 -16.54 -12.37 -19.64
C VAL A 163 -15.80 -11.21 -18.99
N GLN A 164 -14.71 -11.48 -18.27
CA GLN A 164 -13.89 -10.44 -17.65
C GLN A 164 -13.29 -9.50 -18.70
N ASP A 165 -12.67 -10.03 -19.76
CA ASP A 165 -12.14 -9.24 -20.88
C ASP A 165 -13.23 -8.39 -21.56
N ARG A 166 -14.47 -8.90 -21.64
CA ARG A 166 -15.61 -8.16 -22.18
C ARG A 166 -16.02 -7.02 -21.25
N CYS A 167 -16.10 -7.28 -19.94
CA CYS A 167 -16.41 -6.26 -18.94
C CYS A 167 -15.38 -5.14 -18.93
N ASP A 168 -14.09 -5.48 -19.01
CA ASP A 168 -13.00 -4.50 -19.02
C ASP A 168 -13.05 -3.63 -20.28
N LYS A 169 -13.31 -4.23 -21.44
CA LYS A 169 -13.49 -3.48 -22.71
C LYS A 169 -14.72 -2.57 -22.67
N GLU A 170 -15.84 -3.05 -22.12
CA GLU A 170 -17.05 -2.24 -21.99
C GLU A 170 -16.83 -1.09 -21.01
N LEU A 171 -16.13 -1.32 -19.89
CA LEU A 171 -15.78 -0.28 -18.95
C LEU A 171 -14.89 0.80 -19.60
N GLU A 172 -13.89 0.41 -20.40
CA GLU A 172 -13.05 1.39 -21.09
C GLU A 172 -13.82 2.17 -22.15
N ARG A 173 -14.76 1.52 -22.86
CA ARG A 173 -15.68 2.20 -23.77
C ARG A 173 -16.55 3.22 -23.02
N LEU A 174 -17.15 2.82 -21.89
CA LEU A 174 -17.99 3.72 -21.07
C LEU A 174 -17.19 4.90 -20.52
N ARG A 175 -15.93 4.68 -20.13
CA ARG A 175 -15.02 5.78 -19.74
C ARG A 175 -14.76 6.74 -20.90
N TYR A 176 -14.52 6.21 -22.10
CA TYR A 176 -14.35 7.05 -23.29
C TYR A 176 -15.59 7.89 -23.56
N GLU A 177 -16.78 7.28 -23.52
CA GLU A 177 -18.06 7.97 -23.71
C GLU A 177 -18.31 9.02 -22.61
N GLN A 178 -18.03 8.70 -21.35
CA GLN A 178 -18.10 9.64 -20.23
C GLN A 178 -17.18 10.85 -20.46
N ARG A 179 -15.94 10.64 -20.91
CA ARG A 179 -15.02 11.76 -21.21
C ARG A 179 -15.55 12.62 -22.36
N ALA A 180 -16.04 12.00 -23.42
CA ALA A 180 -16.60 12.71 -24.57
C ALA A 180 -17.82 13.56 -24.17
N LEU A 181 -18.74 13.00 -23.37
CA LEU A 181 -19.91 13.72 -22.85
C LEU A 181 -19.52 14.92 -21.98
N ARG A 182 -18.58 14.71 -21.04
CA ARG A 182 -18.10 15.79 -20.16
C ARG A 182 -17.38 16.89 -20.94
N GLN A 183 -16.58 16.52 -21.94
CA GLN A 183 -15.90 17.49 -22.80
C GLN A 183 -16.90 18.31 -23.60
N TRP A 184 -17.87 17.66 -24.26
CA TRP A 184 -18.93 18.35 -24.99
C TRP A 184 -19.68 19.33 -24.09
N MET A 185 -20.14 18.86 -22.93
CA MET A 185 -20.86 19.69 -21.97
C MET A 185 -20.04 20.89 -21.49
N SER A 186 -18.74 20.70 -21.21
CA SER A 186 -17.87 21.79 -20.78
C SER A 186 -17.68 22.87 -21.85
N GLU A 187 -17.64 22.47 -23.12
CA GLU A 187 -17.49 23.40 -24.24
C GLU A 187 -18.78 24.19 -24.47
N GLU A 188 -19.93 23.50 -24.55
CA GLU A 188 -21.24 24.14 -24.70
C GLU A 188 -21.51 25.11 -23.56
N TRP A 189 -21.27 24.68 -22.31
CA TRP A 189 -21.44 25.53 -21.14
C TRP A 189 -20.60 26.81 -21.21
N ARG A 190 -19.32 26.67 -21.60
CA ARG A 190 -18.41 27.81 -21.75
C ARG A 190 -18.86 28.78 -22.84
N VAL A 191 -19.39 28.27 -23.96
CA VAL A 191 -19.94 29.11 -25.03
C VAL A 191 -21.14 29.90 -24.52
N VAL A 192 -22.07 29.25 -23.81
CA VAL A 192 -23.24 29.93 -23.23
C VAL A 192 -22.82 31.01 -22.23
N GLU A 193 -21.94 30.70 -21.28
CA GLU A 193 -21.44 31.67 -20.30
C GLU A 193 -20.74 32.87 -20.97
N TYR A 194 -19.89 32.60 -21.97
CA TYR A 194 -19.20 33.65 -22.71
C TYR A 194 -20.17 34.56 -23.46
N MET A 195 -21.18 33.96 -24.12
CA MET A 195 -22.19 34.70 -24.87
C MET A 195 -23.08 35.52 -23.93
N MET A 196 -23.49 34.98 -22.79
CA MET A 196 -24.24 35.72 -21.76
C MET A 196 -23.44 36.92 -21.23
N GLY A 197 -22.16 36.73 -20.90
CA GLY A 197 -21.29 37.81 -20.44
C GLY A 197 -21.07 38.92 -21.48
N SER A 198 -21.05 38.55 -22.77
CA SER A 198 -20.86 39.49 -23.89
C SER A 198 -22.16 40.21 -24.28
N VAL A 199 -23.30 39.51 -24.28
CA VAL A 199 -24.62 40.06 -24.66
C VAL A 199 -25.16 41.01 -23.60
N ALA A 200 -24.79 40.84 -22.33
CA ALA A 200 -25.19 41.72 -21.23
C ALA A 200 -24.75 43.20 -21.41
N GLN A 201 -23.79 43.49 -22.30
CA GLN A 201 -23.27 44.84 -22.53
C GLN A 201 -23.97 45.60 -23.69
N GLY A 202 -24.86 44.95 -24.46
CA GLY A 202 -25.48 45.52 -25.65
C GLY A 202 -26.92 46.02 -25.42
N PRO A 203 -27.24 47.31 -25.59
CA PRO A 203 -28.61 47.82 -25.52
C PRO A 203 -29.39 47.42 -26.78
N GLY A 204 -29.91 46.19 -26.82
CA GLY A 204 -30.75 45.73 -27.94
C GLY A 204 -31.07 44.24 -28.01
N ASN A 205 -30.34 43.37 -27.28
CA ASN A 205 -30.41 41.92 -27.48
C ASN A 205 -31.19 41.15 -26.39
N LYS A 206 -32.31 41.70 -25.91
CA LYS A 206 -33.15 41.02 -24.90
C LYS A 206 -33.64 39.64 -25.33
N GLY A 207 -33.96 39.46 -26.61
CA GLY A 207 -34.41 38.15 -27.14
C GLY A 207 -33.30 37.10 -27.14
N VAL A 208 -32.08 37.49 -27.51
CA VAL A 208 -30.91 36.58 -27.48
C VAL A 208 -30.55 36.21 -26.04
N HIS A 209 -30.67 37.16 -25.11
CA HIS A 209 -30.47 36.88 -23.69
C HIS A 209 -31.44 35.82 -23.16
N PHE A 210 -32.73 35.97 -23.46
CA PHE A 210 -33.75 35.00 -23.05
C PHE A 210 -33.47 33.59 -23.61
N GLN A 211 -33.09 33.49 -24.89
CA GLN A 211 -32.74 32.20 -25.49
C GLN A 211 -31.49 31.57 -24.87
N LEU A 212 -30.50 32.38 -24.49
CA LEU A 212 -29.30 31.90 -23.80
C LEU A 212 -29.63 31.42 -22.38
N GLU A 213 -30.52 32.10 -21.66
CA GLU A 213 -31.00 31.65 -20.33
C GLU A 213 -31.78 30.34 -20.42
N GLU A 214 -32.66 30.20 -21.42
CA GLU A 214 -33.39 28.95 -21.69
C GLU A 214 -32.42 27.81 -21.99
N HIS A 215 -31.42 28.05 -22.86
CA HIS A 215 -30.43 27.03 -23.18
C HIS A 215 -29.52 26.69 -21.98
N GLN A 216 -29.16 27.67 -21.17
CA GLN A 216 -28.42 27.45 -19.92
C GLN A 216 -29.22 26.54 -18.97
N TRP A 217 -30.53 26.77 -18.86
CA TRP A 217 -31.42 25.95 -18.06
C TRP A 217 -31.47 24.50 -18.56
N GLU A 218 -31.64 24.29 -19.87
CA GLU A 218 -31.64 22.96 -20.51
C GLU A 218 -30.34 22.19 -20.24
N LEU A 219 -29.20 22.86 -20.42
CA LEU A 219 -27.88 22.29 -20.16
C LEU A 219 -27.74 21.90 -18.68
N THR A 220 -28.24 22.73 -17.76
CA THR A 220 -28.20 22.41 -16.32
C THR A 220 -29.05 21.18 -15.99
N CYS A 221 -30.25 21.05 -16.57
CA CYS A 221 -31.08 19.86 -16.42
C CYS A 221 -30.39 18.60 -16.95
N LEU A 222 -29.76 18.68 -18.14
CA LEU A 222 -28.97 17.59 -18.71
C LEU A 222 -27.82 17.19 -17.79
N CYS A 223 -27.10 18.17 -17.23
CA CYS A 223 -26.04 17.93 -16.25
C CYS A 223 -26.55 17.14 -15.04
N VAL A 224 -27.70 17.51 -14.46
CA VAL A 224 -28.28 16.80 -13.31
C VAL A 224 -28.64 15.35 -13.66
N MET A 225 -29.26 15.13 -14.82
CA MET A 225 -29.62 13.79 -15.28
C MET A 225 -28.39 12.91 -15.52
N TRP A 226 -27.37 13.47 -16.17
CA TRP A 226 -26.15 12.74 -16.48
C TRP A 226 -25.28 12.51 -15.26
N ASP A 227 -25.25 13.43 -14.29
CA ASP A 227 -24.55 13.25 -13.02
C ASP A 227 -25.07 12.00 -12.28
N GLN A 228 -26.39 11.81 -12.22
CA GLN A 228 -27.00 10.60 -11.66
C GLN A 228 -26.64 9.34 -12.45
N ALA A 229 -26.70 9.38 -13.79
CA ALA A 229 -26.35 8.23 -14.62
C ALA A 229 -24.86 7.86 -14.53
N LEU A 230 -23.99 8.85 -14.37
CA LEU A 230 -22.54 8.68 -14.30
C LEU A 230 -22.06 8.29 -12.89
N ALA A 231 -22.87 8.46 -11.85
CA ALA A 231 -22.52 8.09 -10.47
C ALA A 231 -22.25 6.59 -10.28
N VAL A 232 -22.76 5.75 -11.19
CA VAL A 232 -22.52 4.30 -11.20
C VAL A 232 -21.08 3.96 -11.62
N LEU A 233 -20.43 4.85 -12.37
CA LEU A 233 -19.06 4.65 -12.85
C LEU A 233 -18.03 5.16 -11.81
N PRO A 234 -16.87 4.49 -11.69
CA PRO A 234 -15.80 4.96 -10.80
C PRO A 234 -15.37 6.38 -11.15
N PRO A 235 -15.16 7.27 -10.15
CA PRO A 235 -14.72 8.63 -10.42
C PRO A 235 -13.32 8.64 -11.05
N ASP A 236 -13.17 9.42 -12.13
CA ASP A 236 -11.88 9.64 -12.79
C ASP A 236 -11.26 10.95 -12.29
N PRO A 237 -10.20 10.90 -11.45
CA PRO A 237 -9.59 12.09 -10.86
C PRO A 237 -8.83 12.95 -11.87
N SER A 238 -8.63 12.47 -13.11
CA SER A 238 -7.98 13.24 -14.17
C SER A 238 -8.91 14.24 -14.86
N LEU A 239 -10.22 14.15 -14.60
CA LEU A 239 -11.22 15.00 -15.25
C LEU A 239 -11.45 16.29 -14.46
N ALA A 240 -11.38 17.41 -15.17
CA ALA A 240 -11.72 18.72 -14.63
C ALA A 240 -13.21 18.78 -14.25
N PRO A 241 -13.61 19.71 -13.36
CA PRO A 241 -15.00 20.05 -13.14
C PRO A 241 -15.66 20.37 -14.48
N TRP A 242 -16.83 19.78 -14.72
CA TRP A 242 -17.57 19.90 -15.97
C TRP A 242 -18.94 20.50 -15.67
N GLY A 243 -19.32 21.54 -16.41
CA GLY A 243 -20.64 22.18 -16.27
C GLY A 243 -20.74 23.23 -15.15
N PRO A 244 -21.97 23.51 -14.67
CA PRO A 244 -22.28 24.57 -13.70
C PRO A 244 -21.61 24.34 -12.34
N SER A 245 -21.52 25.40 -11.53
CA SER A 245 -21.03 25.26 -10.15
C SER A 245 -21.92 24.30 -9.34
N GLU A 246 -21.32 23.61 -8.36
CA GLU A 246 -22.03 22.67 -7.48
C GLU A 246 -23.22 23.34 -6.76
N GLU A 247 -23.08 24.62 -6.41
CA GLU A 247 -24.15 25.43 -5.81
C GLU A 247 -25.33 25.67 -6.77
N ALA A 248 -25.06 25.90 -8.07
CA ALA A 248 -26.10 26.06 -9.09
C ALA A 248 -26.84 24.73 -9.35
N LEU A 249 -26.11 23.62 -9.36
CA LEU A 249 -26.69 22.29 -9.51
C LEU A 249 -27.58 21.91 -8.32
N LEU A 250 -27.18 22.25 -7.09
CA LEU A 250 -27.98 21.99 -5.88
C LEU A 250 -29.30 22.76 -5.88
N LYS A 251 -29.26 24.04 -6.27
CA LYS A 251 -30.47 24.87 -6.39
C LYS A 251 -31.44 24.28 -7.42
N GLN A 252 -30.93 23.85 -8.58
CA GLN A 252 -31.77 23.32 -9.65
C GLN A 252 -32.28 21.91 -9.36
N LYS A 253 -31.48 21.06 -8.68
CA LYS A 253 -31.95 19.78 -8.13
C LYS A 253 -33.15 20.03 -7.20
N ALA A 254 -33.06 21.00 -6.29
CA ALA A 254 -34.15 21.33 -5.37
C ALA A 254 -35.42 21.83 -6.09
N GLU A 255 -35.27 22.63 -7.15
CA GLU A 255 -36.40 23.11 -7.97
C GLU A 255 -37.09 21.95 -8.72
N LEU A 256 -36.32 21.07 -9.39
CA LEU A 256 -36.86 19.89 -10.09
C LEU A 256 -37.57 18.90 -9.15
N TYR A 257 -37.06 18.69 -7.94
CA TYR A 257 -37.75 17.86 -6.93
C TYR A 257 -39.03 18.51 -6.42
N SER A 258 -39.12 19.84 -6.40
CA SER A 258 -40.31 20.57 -5.97
C SER A 258 -41.45 20.53 -7.01
N GLU A 259 -41.12 20.58 -8.31
CA GLU A 259 -42.10 20.44 -9.40
C GLU A 259 -42.67 19.02 -9.47
N ASN A 260 -41.84 17.98 -9.26
CA ASN A 260 -42.30 16.58 -9.21
C ASN A 260 -43.23 16.25 -8.02
N LEU A 261 -43.18 17.03 -6.93
CA LEU A 261 -44.10 16.90 -5.79
C LEU A 261 -45.43 17.63 -6.00
N GLY A 262 -45.49 18.58 -6.96
CA GLY A 262 -46.72 19.26 -7.36
C GLY A 262 -47.65 18.36 -8.16
N ASP A 263 -47.10 17.52 -9.04
CA ASP A 263 -47.88 16.60 -9.90
C ASP A 263 -48.50 15.40 -9.16
N LEU A 264 -48.11 15.16 -7.91
CA LEU A 264 -48.73 14.17 -7.03
C LEU A 264 -49.87 14.74 -6.17
N ALA A 265 -49.97 16.07 -6.04
CA ALA A 265 -51.05 16.72 -5.30
C ALA A 265 -52.34 16.85 -6.13
N ASP A 266 -52.26 16.79 -7.47
CA ASP A 266 -53.41 16.89 -8.38
C ASP A 266 -53.94 15.51 -8.86
N LYS A 267 -53.42 14.40 -8.30
CA LYS A 267 -53.95 13.04 -8.50
C LYS A 267 -54.57 12.46 -7.23
N GLU A 268 -55.49 13.19 -6.60
CA GLU A 268 -56.54 12.56 -5.81
C GLU A 268 -57.84 12.56 -6.61
N THR A 269 -58.20 11.40 -7.15
CA THR A 269 -59.56 10.81 -7.25
C THR A 269 -59.65 9.82 -8.42
N MET A 270 -59.08 8.63 -8.24
CA MET A 270 -59.69 7.42 -8.79
C MET A 270 -59.58 6.32 -7.74
N ASP A 271 -60.75 5.88 -7.27
CA ASP A 271 -60.96 4.69 -6.47
C ASP A 271 -60.33 3.48 -7.17
N GLU A 272 -59.19 2.99 -6.67
CA GLU A 272 -58.79 1.61 -6.82
C GLU A 272 -58.30 1.10 -5.46
N GLU A 273 -59.08 0.21 -4.87
CA GLU A 273 -58.69 -0.61 -3.73
C GLU A 273 -57.50 -1.48 -4.16
N GLU A 274 -56.27 -0.97 -4.08
CA GLU A 274 -55.07 -1.81 -4.14
C GLU A 274 -54.70 -2.28 -2.74
N GLU A 275 -54.89 -3.58 -2.57
CA GLU A 275 -54.46 -4.43 -1.46
C GLU A 275 -53.02 -4.08 -1.03
N VAL A 276 -52.89 -3.53 0.18
CA VAL A 276 -51.58 -3.28 0.81
C VAL A 276 -50.90 -4.64 0.98
N ASN A 277 -49.99 -4.97 0.06
CA ASN A 277 -49.09 -6.10 0.27
C ASN A 277 -48.27 -5.81 1.52
N GLU A 278 -48.59 -6.59 2.55
CA GLU A 278 -47.89 -6.73 3.81
C GLU A 278 -46.37 -6.65 3.56
N VAL A 279 -45.77 -5.52 3.94
CA VAL A 279 -44.31 -5.34 3.86
C VAL A 279 -43.71 -6.46 4.69
N ASP A 280 -43.07 -7.41 4.01
CA ASP A 280 -42.54 -8.63 4.58
C ASP A 280 -41.75 -8.31 5.85
N ALA A 281 -42.31 -8.68 7.01
CA ALA A 281 -41.71 -8.45 8.32
C ALA A 281 -40.32 -9.12 8.44
N GLY A 282 -39.95 -9.99 7.49
CA GLY A 282 -38.59 -10.50 7.31
C GLY A 282 -37.56 -9.42 6.95
N ILE A 283 -37.91 -8.42 6.14
CA ILE A 283 -36.96 -7.39 5.68
C ILE A 283 -36.58 -6.43 6.83
N LEU A 284 -37.54 -6.08 7.69
CA LEU A 284 -37.28 -5.28 8.90
C LEU A 284 -36.43 -6.04 9.93
N LYS A 285 -36.51 -7.38 9.97
CA LYS A 285 -35.69 -8.20 10.87
C LYS A 285 -34.22 -8.31 10.42
N CYS A 286 -33.94 -8.14 9.14
CA CYS A 286 -32.57 -8.20 8.60
C CYS A 286 -31.77 -6.92 8.88
N LEU A 287 -32.43 -5.78 9.04
CA LEU A 287 -31.78 -4.52 9.39
C LEU A 287 -31.34 -4.46 10.86
N ASP A 288 -32.08 -5.06 11.78
CA ASP A 288 -31.67 -5.18 13.20
C ASP A 288 -30.57 -6.25 13.42
N ALA A 289 -30.40 -7.18 12.49
CA ALA A 289 -29.35 -8.21 12.55
C ALA A 289 -27.97 -7.70 12.08
N LEU A 290 -27.92 -6.53 11.45
CA LEU A 290 -26.67 -5.83 11.16
C LEU A 290 -26.28 -5.01 12.38
N GLN A 291 -25.85 -5.69 13.45
CA GLN A 291 -24.92 -5.11 14.41
C GLN A 291 -23.64 -4.77 13.65
N ILE A 292 -23.57 -3.55 13.13
CA ILE A 292 -22.29 -2.92 12.84
C ILE A 292 -21.67 -2.69 14.21
N ASP A 293 -20.81 -3.61 14.64
CA ASP A 293 -19.93 -3.37 15.76
C ASP A 293 -19.14 -2.10 15.42
N THR A 294 -19.54 -0.99 16.06
CA THR A 294 -18.67 0.17 16.17
C THR A 294 -17.39 -0.34 16.80
N VAL A 295 -16.28 -0.18 16.07
CA VAL A 295 -14.94 -0.55 16.52
C VAL A 295 -14.65 0.27 17.78
N ASP A 296 -14.90 -0.34 18.93
CA ASP A 296 -14.48 0.15 20.23
C ASP A 296 -12.95 -0.01 20.34
N GLU A 297 -12.33 1.12 20.70
CA GLU A 297 -11.14 1.26 21.54
C GLU A 297 -10.00 0.23 21.34
N ILE A 298 -9.02 0.59 20.50
CA ILE A 298 -7.67 0.06 20.64
C ILE A 298 -6.95 0.90 21.70
N ASP A 299 -6.84 0.33 22.90
CA ASP A 299 -5.92 0.76 23.95
C ASP A 299 -4.47 0.77 23.42
N MET A 300 -3.85 1.94 23.41
CA MET A 300 -2.40 2.10 23.27
C MET A 300 -1.76 2.08 24.66
N ASP A 301 -1.35 0.90 25.10
CA ASP A 301 -0.31 0.73 26.11
C ASP A 301 0.83 -0.12 25.54
N MET A 302 1.90 0.55 25.09
CA MET A 302 3.30 0.08 25.10
C MET A 302 4.27 1.21 24.73
#